data_AF-A0A846CAQ2-F1
#
_entry.id   AF-A0A846CAQ2-F1
#
_cell.length_a   1.000
_cell.length_b   1.000
_cell.length_c   1.000
_cell.angle_alpha   90.00
_cell.angle_beta   90.00
_cell.angle_gamma   90.00
#
_symmetry.space_group_name_H-M   'P 1'
#
loop_
_entity.id
_entity.type
_entity.pdbx_description
1 polymer ?
#
loop_
_entity_poly.entity_id
_entity_poly.type
_entity_poly.pdbx_seq_one_letter_code
_entity_poly.pdbx_strand_id
1 'polypeptide(L)'
;MPRKTQKTPTYNLLSEENALSFSSVHARVNFLNEKHKKLLTQIKRKKTELSNLTQQIQTLSQEMFNKSRPFDEKINSLDREVHALFEKIISKKRLGKRQKQEVIDIYRTLQLTGRISLRPDFFSQSSSANFQDNVRDNSEDSTEKYFFEEE
;
A
#
# COMPACT_ATOMS: atom_id res chain seq x y z
N MET A 1 51.77 63.08 66.55
CA MET A 1 52.50 62.43 65.43
C MET A 1 51.82 61.10 65.11
N PRO A 2 51.62 60.75 63.82
CA PRO A 2 50.38 60.14 63.33
C PRO A 2 50.40 58.61 63.17
N ARG A 3 49.25 57.95 63.37
CA ARG A 3 49.01 56.52 63.09
C ARG A 3 48.89 56.30 61.58
N LYS A 4 49.76 55.45 61.02
CA LYS A 4 49.67 54.99 59.63
C LYS A 4 48.59 53.90 59.51
N THR A 5 47.48 54.23 58.86
CA THR A 5 46.50 53.24 58.38
C THR A 5 47.04 52.58 57.11
N GLN A 6 47.34 51.28 57.17
CA GLN A 6 47.63 50.49 55.97
C GLN A 6 46.31 50.21 55.25
N LYS A 7 46.19 50.70 54.01
CA LYS A 7 45.08 50.41 53.11
C LYS A 7 45.31 49.02 52.51
N THR A 8 44.40 48.09 52.73
CA THR A 8 44.29 46.85 51.97
C THR A 8 44.05 47.18 50.50
N PRO A 9 44.78 46.56 49.56
CA PRO A 9 44.50 46.78 48.15
C PRO A 9 43.43 45.77 47.71
N THR A 10 42.21 46.26 47.49
CA THR A 10 41.15 45.50 46.82
C THR A 10 41.39 45.61 45.31
N TYR A 11 42.16 44.68 44.74
CA TYR A 11 42.25 44.51 43.29
C TYR A 11 41.54 43.21 42.85
N ASN A 12 40.46 43.39 42.10
CA ASN A 12 40.01 42.55 40.97
C ASN A 12 39.75 41.05 41.15
N LEU A 13 39.19 40.59 42.27
CA LEU A 13 38.69 39.20 42.36
C LEU A 13 37.49 38.89 41.44
N LEU A 14 36.71 39.90 41.01
CA LEU A 14 35.53 39.69 40.15
C LEU A 14 35.84 39.48 38.66
N SER A 15 37.08 39.72 38.21
CA SER A 15 37.45 39.68 36.78
C SER A 15 38.08 38.34 36.37
N GLU A 16 38.76 37.66 37.29
CA GLU A 16 39.46 36.39 37.03
C GLU A 16 38.49 35.19 36.97
N GLU A 17 37.46 35.20 37.84
CA GLU A 17 36.46 34.12 37.94
C GLU A 17 35.56 34.06 36.68
N ASN A 18 35.23 35.22 36.10
CA ASN A 18 34.43 35.31 34.87
C ASN A 18 35.23 34.93 33.60
N ALA A 19 36.53 35.21 33.57
CA ALA A 19 37.40 34.87 32.44
C ALA A 19 37.58 33.35 32.26
N LEU A 20 37.70 32.60 33.36
CA LEU A 20 37.79 31.13 33.35
C LEU A 20 36.47 30.47 32.95
N SER A 21 35.34 31.01 33.44
CA SER A 21 34.00 30.56 33.05
C SER A 21 33.75 30.74 31.55
N PHE A 22 34.10 31.92 30.99
CA PHE A 22 33.94 32.21 29.57
C PHE A 22 34.75 31.26 28.65
N SER A 23 35.99 30.94 29.03
CA SER A 23 36.84 29.98 28.32
C SER A 23 36.23 28.56 28.32
N SER A 24 35.70 28.11 29.45
CA SER A 24 35.06 26.80 29.58
C SER A 24 33.78 26.66 28.73
N VAL A 25 32.98 27.74 28.66
CA VAL A 25 31.77 27.79 27.83
C VAL A 25 32.13 27.76 26.34
N HIS A 26 33.14 28.54 25.93
CA HIS A 26 33.59 28.54 24.54
C HIS A 26 34.14 27.16 24.11
N ALA A 27 34.92 26.51 24.97
CA ALA A 27 35.40 25.14 24.74
C ALA A 27 34.23 24.14 24.59
N ARG A 28 33.17 24.26 25.40
CA ARG A 28 31.99 23.41 25.30
C ARG A 28 31.21 23.63 24.00
N VAL A 29 31.03 24.88 23.59
CA VAL A 29 30.36 25.23 22.32
C VAL A 29 31.16 24.69 21.14
N ASN A 30 32.47 24.85 21.14
CA ASN A 30 33.34 24.33 20.08
C ASN A 30 33.28 22.81 20.00
N PHE A 31 33.35 22.12 21.15
CA PHE A 31 33.20 20.66 21.21
C PHE A 31 31.85 20.19 20.66
N LEU A 32 30.76 20.90 21.02
CA LEU A 32 29.42 20.57 20.54
C LEU A 32 29.29 20.81 19.03
N ASN A 33 29.85 21.91 18.51
CA ASN A 33 29.90 22.21 17.08
C ASN A 33 30.67 21.14 16.30
N GLU A 34 31.81 20.68 16.81
CA GLU A 34 32.58 19.61 16.17
C GLU A 34 31.82 18.27 16.17
N LYS A 35 31.13 17.94 17.27
CA LYS A 35 30.23 16.78 17.31
C LYS A 35 29.08 16.91 16.32
N HIS A 36 28.46 18.08 16.23
CA HIS A 36 27.37 18.36 15.31
C HIS A 36 27.81 18.20 13.85
N LYS A 37 28.97 18.76 13.47
CA LYS A 37 29.56 18.58 12.13
C LYS A 37 29.79 17.10 11.81
N LYS A 38 30.37 16.34 12.74
CA LYS A 38 30.58 14.89 12.56
C LYS A 38 29.27 14.13 12.35
N LEU A 39 28.25 14.44 13.15
CA LEU A 39 26.93 13.82 13.00
C LEU A 39 26.29 14.17 11.65
N LEU A 40 26.36 15.42 11.21
CA LEU A 40 25.86 15.82 9.89
C LEU A 40 26.56 15.06 8.75
N THR A 41 27.87 14.88 8.84
CA THR A 41 28.63 14.08 7.86
C THR A 41 28.17 12.63 7.85
N GLN A 42 27.95 12.02 9.02
CA GLN A 42 27.42 10.66 9.12
C GLN A 42 26.02 10.53 8.53
N ILE A 43 25.13 11.49 8.83
CA ILE A 43 23.77 11.54 8.27
C ILE A 43 23.84 11.64 6.75
N LYS A 44 24.69 12.52 6.20
CA LYS A 44 24.89 12.64 4.75
C LYS A 44 25.34 11.32 4.14
N ARG A 45 26.38 10.69 4.71
CA ARG A 45 26.89 9.39 4.24
C ARG A 45 25.80 8.32 4.25
N LYS A 46 25.00 8.24 5.33
CA LYS A 46 23.92 7.26 5.44
C LYS A 46 22.78 7.53 4.46
N LYS A 47 22.43 8.80 4.19
CA LYS A 47 21.47 9.16 3.13
C LYS A 47 21.95 8.71 1.76
N THR A 48 23.24 8.90 1.44
CA THR A 48 23.82 8.46 0.18
C THR A 48 23.83 6.93 0.06
N GLU A 49 24.22 6.23 1.12
CA GLU A 49 24.19 4.76 1.19
C GLU A 49 22.77 4.21 0.94
N LEU A 50 21.77 4.79 1.60
CA LEU A 50 20.37 4.42 1.41
C LEU A 50 19.89 4.67 -0.03
N SER A 51 20.25 5.82 -0.62
CA SER A 51 19.93 6.14 -2.01
C SER A 51 20.52 5.11 -2.97
N ASN A 52 21.79 4.74 -2.77
CA ASN A 52 22.47 3.76 -3.61
C ASN A 52 21.83 2.37 -3.50
N LEU A 53 21.48 1.93 -2.29
CA LEU A 53 20.80 0.66 -2.07
C LEU A 53 19.41 0.66 -2.72
N THR A 54 18.66 1.76 -2.61
CA THR A 54 17.35 1.90 -3.24
C THR A 54 17.45 1.81 -4.77
N GLN A 55 18.45 2.46 -5.36
CA GLN A 55 18.72 2.36 -6.80
C GLN A 55 19.06 0.92 -7.22
N GLN A 56 19.91 0.23 -6.46
CA GLN A 56 20.25 -1.17 -6.74
C GLN A 56 19.01 -2.08 -6.69
N ILE A 57 18.15 -1.91 -5.68
CA ILE A 57 16.89 -2.67 -5.56
C ILE A 57 15.99 -2.39 -6.77
N GLN A 58 15.89 -1.12 -7.20
CA GLN A 58 15.08 -0.75 -8.35
C GLN A 58 15.60 -1.39 -9.65
N THR A 59 16.91 -1.34 -9.89
CA THR A 59 17.54 -1.98 -11.06
C THR A 59 17.31 -3.50 -11.04
N LEU A 60 17.55 -4.15 -9.90
CA LEU A 60 17.34 -5.59 -9.76
C LEU A 60 15.87 -5.98 -9.99
N SER A 61 14.94 -5.19 -9.47
CA SER A 61 13.50 -5.42 -9.68
C SER A 61 13.12 -5.31 -11.15
N GLN A 62 13.67 -4.33 -11.87
CA GLN A 62 13.44 -4.16 -13.31
C GLN A 62 14.02 -5.32 -14.12
N GLU A 63 15.22 -5.78 -13.80
CA GLU A 63 15.82 -6.93 -14.46
C GLU A 63 15.01 -8.21 -14.24
N MET A 64 14.57 -8.46 -13.01
CA MET A 64 13.72 -9.61 -12.68
C MET A 64 12.38 -9.54 -13.40
N PHE A 65 11.74 -8.36 -13.43
CA PHE A 65 10.50 -8.16 -14.17
C PHE A 65 10.68 -8.42 -15.66
N ASN A 66 11.76 -7.90 -16.27
CA ASN A 66 12.02 -8.14 -17.69
C ASN A 66 12.29 -9.61 -18.00
N LYS A 67 12.91 -10.35 -17.08
CA LYS A 67 13.09 -11.81 -17.18
C LYS A 67 11.78 -12.58 -16.96
N SER A 68 10.84 -12.08 -16.16
CA SER A 68 9.54 -12.73 -15.91
C SER A 68 8.53 -12.50 -17.04
N ARG A 69 8.59 -11.34 -17.71
CA ARG A 69 7.70 -10.96 -18.83
C ARG A 69 7.36 -12.10 -19.80
N PRO A 70 8.31 -12.86 -20.39
CA PRO A 70 7.95 -13.92 -21.34
C PRO A 70 7.11 -15.05 -20.70
N PHE A 71 7.30 -15.32 -19.40
CA PHE A 71 6.48 -16.29 -18.68
C PHE A 71 5.08 -15.73 -18.43
N ASP A 72 4.99 -14.46 -18.03
CA ASP A 72 3.71 -13.77 -17.82
C ASP A 72 2.90 -13.72 -19.13
N GLU A 73 3.55 -13.42 -20.26
CA GLU A 73 2.94 -13.47 -21.59
C GLU A 73 2.44 -14.87 -21.94
N LYS A 74 3.23 -15.91 -21.67
CA LYS A 74 2.84 -17.30 -21.92
C LYS A 74 1.66 -17.74 -21.07
N ILE A 75 1.65 -17.38 -19.78
CA ILE A 75 0.54 -17.66 -18.86
C ILE A 75 -0.74 -16.97 -19.36
N ASN A 76 -0.64 -15.69 -19.71
CA ASN A 76 -1.76 -14.92 -20.24
C ASN A 76 -2.28 -15.46 -21.57
N SER A 77 -1.38 -15.94 -22.44
CA SER A 77 -1.75 -16.57 -23.71
C SER A 77 -2.56 -17.86 -23.47
N LEU A 78 -2.07 -18.73 -22.59
CA LEU A 78 -2.76 -19.97 -22.23
C LEU A 78 -4.11 -19.71 -21.56
N ASP A 79 -4.19 -18.73 -20.66
CA ASP A 79 -5.45 -18.33 -20.02
C ASP A 79 -6.49 -17.88 -21.06
N ARG A 80 -6.09 -17.06 -22.04
CA ARG A 80 -6.94 -16.66 -23.16
C ARG A 80 -7.38 -17.84 -24.03
N GLU A 81 -6.49 -18.79 -24.28
CA GLU A 81 -6.81 -20.00 -25.04
C GLU A 81 -7.85 -20.84 -24.31
N VAL A 82 -7.72 -21.02 -23.00
CA VAL A 82 -8.72 -21.72 -22.18
C VAL A 82 -10.08 -21.03 -22.28
N HIS A 83 -10.14 -19.70 -22.15
CA HIS A 83 -11.38 -18.94 -22.34
C HIS A 83 -11.99 -19.18 -23.73
N ALA A 84 -11.17 -19.13 -24.79
CA ALA A 84 -11.63 -19.37 -26.16
C ALA A 84 -12.16 -20.81 -26.37
N LEU A 85 -11.59 -21.80 -25.68
CA LEU A 85 -12.08 -23.18 -25.71
C LEU A 85 -13.47 -23.29 -25.07
N PHE A 86 -13.70 -22.65 -23.92
CA PHE A 86 -15.02 -22.62 -23.28
C PHE A 86 -16.06 -21.93 -24.16
N GLU A 87 -15.73 -20.77 -24.73
CA GLU A 87 -16.56 -20.07 -25.72
C GLU A 87 -16.94 -20.99 -26.89
N LYS A 88 -15.95 -21.69 -27.45
CA LYS A 88 -16.15 -22.63 -28.55
C LYS A 88 -17.02 -23.84 -28.14
N ILE A 89 -16.89 -24.33 -26.92
CA ILE A 89 -17.73 -25.43 -26.42
C ILE A 89 -19.18 -24.93 -26.31
N ILE A 90 -19.39 -23.79 -25.67
CA ILE A 90 -20.71 -23.24 -25.33
C ILE A 90 -21.47 -22.74 -26.59
N SER A 91 -20.74 -22.25 -27.59
CA SER A 91 -21.30 -21.80 -28.88
C SER A 91 -21.66 -22.92 -29.85
N LYS A 92 -21.24 -24.18 -29.61
CA LYS A 92 -21.61 -25.31 -30.46
C LYS A 92 -23.12 -25.57 -30.41
N LYS A 93 -23.78 -25.47 -31.57
CA LYS A 93 -25.22 -25.74 -31.79
C LYS A 93 -25.70 -27.13 -31.34
N ARG A 94 -24.79 -28.08 -31.05
CA ARG A 94 -25.11 -29.47 -30.69
C ARG A 94 -25.31 -29.72 -29.19
N LEU A 95 -25.08 -28.74 -28.31
CA LEU A 95 -25.29 -28.93 -26.87
C LEU A 95 -26.73 -28.66 -26.46
N GLY A 96 -27.33 -29.56 -25.70
CA GLY A 96 -28.63 -29.34 -25.06
C GLY A 96 -28.55 -28.30 -23.94
N LYS A 97 -29.68 -27.69 -23.56
CA LYS A 97 -29.75 -26.63 -22.54
C LYS A 97 -29.08 -27.03 -21.21
N ARG A 98 -29.37 -28.23 -20.71
CA ARG A 98 -28.81 -28.76 -19.45
C ARG A 98 -27.28 -28.92 -19.51
N GLN A 99 -26.77 -29.51 -20.59
CA GLN A 99 -25.32 -29.69 -20.78
C GLN A 99 -24.61 -28.34 -20.93
N LYS A 100 -25.23 -27.38 -21.62
CA LYS A 100 -24.69 -26.03 -21.75
C LYS A 100 -24.55 -25.35 -20.38
N GLN A 101 -25.56 -25.48 -19.52
CA GLN A 101 -25.53 -24.93 -18.17
C GLN A 101 -24.44 -25.58 -17.31
N GLU A 102 -24.29 -26.90 -17.37
CA GLU A 102 -23.24 -27.63 -16.65
C GLU A 102 -21.83 -27.14 -17.03
N VAL A 103 -21.57 -26.91 -18.32
CA VAL A 103 -20.29 -26.36 -18.79
C VAL A 103 -20.08 -24.93 -18.26
N ILE A 104 -21.12 -24.10 -18.22
CA ILE A 104 -21.06 -22.74 -17.66
C ILE A 104 -20.76 -22.78 -16.16
N ASP A 105 -21.35 -23.71 -15.41
CA ASP A 105 -21.14 -23.85 -13.97
C ASP A 105 -19.70 -24.32 -13.65
N ILE A 106 -19.16 -25.24 -14.46
CA ILE A 106 -17.75 -25.65 -14.37
C ILE A 106 -16.83 -24.46 -14.67
N TYR A 107 -17.10 -23.72 -15.75
CA TYR A 107 -16.33 -22.53 -16.12
C TYR A 107 -16.31 -21.51 -14.98
N ARG A 108 -17.48 -21.24 -14.37
CA ARG A 108 -17.61 -20.35 -13.21
C ARG A 108 -16.84 -20.85 -12.00
N THR A 109 -16.87 -22.15 -11.74
CA THR A 109 -16.13 -22.76 -10.63
C THR A 109 -14.63 -22.59 -10.82
N LEU A 110 -14.11 -22.81 -12.04
CA LEU A 110 -12.68 -22.62 -12.35
C LEU A 110 -12.25 -21.16 -12.19
N GLN A 111 -13.13 -20.22 -12.52
CA GLN A 111 -12.92 -18.79 -12.32
C GLN A 111 -12.91 -18.40 -10.84
N LEU A 112 -13.94 -18.79 -10.09
CA LEU A 112 -14.07 -18.46 -8.66
C LEU A 112 -12.98 -19.10 -7.80
N THR A 113 -12.47 -20.26 -8.22
CA THR A 113 -11.33 -20.93 -7.55
C THR A 113 -9.97 -20.39 -7.98
N GLY A 114 -9.93 -19.41 -8.90
CA GLY A 114 -8.69 -18.77 -9.37
C GLY A 114 -7.82 -19.67 -10.26
N ARG A 115 -8.38 -20.75 -10.83
CA ARG A 115 -7.65 -21.61 -11.79
C ARG A 115 -7.49 -20.97 -13.15
N ILE A 116 -8.44 -20.10 -13.51
CA ILE A 116 -8.41 -19.24 -14.70
C ILE A 116 -8.90 -17.84 -14.32
N SER A 117 -8.57 -16.84 -15.14
CA SER A 117 -8.94 -15.45 -14.87
C SER A 117 -10.46 -15.23 -14.89
N LEU A 118 -10.94 -14.32 -14.02
CA LEU A 118 -12.35 -13.93 -13.96
C LEU A 118 -12.75 -13.15 -15.22
N ARG A 119 -13.86 -13.56 -15.86
CA ARG A 119 -14.51 -12.80 -16.95
C ARG A 119 -15.97 -12.49 -16.59
N PRO A 120 -16.25 -11.33 -15.98
CA PRO A 120 -17.60 -10.99 -15.54
C PRO A 120 -18.59 -10.83 -16.69
N ASP A 121 -18.14 -10.37 -17.85
CA ASP A 121 -18.99 -10.09 -19.02
C ASP A 121 -19.65 -11.35 -19.62
N PHE A 122 -19.05 -12.53 -19.39
CA PHE A 122 -19.53 -13.79 -19.94
C PHE A 122 -20.89 -14.23 -19.35
N PHE A 123 -21.20 -13.78 -18.12
CA PHE A 123 -22.40 -14.21 -17.39
C PHE A 123 -23.59 -13.27 -17.58
N SER A 124 -23.35 -12.02 -17.97
CA SER A 124 -24.43 -11.07 -18.29
C SER A 124 -25.30 -11.57 -19.45
N GLN A 125 -24.69 -12.29 -20.41
CA GLN A 125 -25.41 -12.87 -21.55
C GLN A 125 -26.19 -14.16 -21.25
N SER A 126 -25.85 -14.92 -20.19
CA SER A 126 -26.56 -16.17 -19.86
C SER A 126 -27.74 -15.97 -18.91
N SER A 127 -27.75 -14.87 -18.17
CA SER A 127 -28.72 -14.58 -17.10
C SER A 127 -30.06 -14.05 -17.62
N SER A 128 -30.10 -13.52 -18.85
CA SER A 128 -31.30 -12.91 -19.44
C SER A 128 -32.36 -13.91 -19.93
N ALA A 129 -32.08 -15.22 -19.88
CA ALA A 129 -33.00 -16.25 -20.39
C ALA A 129 -33.83 -16.98 -19.32
N ASN A 130 -33.63 -16.73 -18.02
CA ASN A 130 -34.19 -17.59 -16.95
C ASN A 130 -35.00 -16.88 -15.84
N PHE A 131 -35.29 -15.58 -15.92
CA PHE A 131 -36.30 -14.96 -15.05
C PHE A 131 -37.66 -14.92 -15.76
N GLN A 132 -38.25 -16.09 -15.97
CA GLN A 132 -39.69 -16.19 -16.25
C GLN A 132 -40.25 -17.30 -15.35
N ASP A 133 -40.16 -17.04 -14.04
CA ASP A 133 -40.94 -17.80 -13.08
C ASP A 133 -42.37 -17.28 -13.15
N ASN A 134 -43.27 -18.15 -13.60
CA ASN A 134 -44.68 -17.89 -13.71
C ASN A 134 -45.27 -17.85 -12.30
N VAL A 135 -45.21 -16.69 -11.64
CA VAL A 135 -46.06 -16.43 -10.47
C VAL A 135 -47.47 -16.19 -11.01
N ARG A 136 -48.19 -17.29 -11.25
CA ARG A 136 -49.63 -17.29 -11.42
C ARG A 136 -50.23 -17.33 -10.02
N ASP A 137 -50.33 -16.18 -9.38
CA ASP A 137 -51.16 -16.04 -8.18
C ASP A 137 -52.45 -15.33 -8.57
N ASN A 138 -53.53 -16.12 -8.54
CA ASN A 138 -54.87 -15.74 -8.93
C ASN A 138 -55.60 -15.36 -7.64
N SER A 139 -55.77 -14.05 -7.44
CA SER A 139 -56.79 -13.35 -6.64
C SER A 139 -57.31 -14.01 -5.36
N GLU A 140 -57.21 -13.30 -4.24
CA GLU A 140 -58.43 -12.85 -3.57
C GLU A 140 -58.19 -11.58 -2.73
N ASP A 141 -59.14 -10.67 -2.93
CA ASP A 141 -59.31 -9.36 -2.35
C ASP A 141 -59.65 -9.47 -0.86
N SER A 142 -58.97 -8.70 0.00
CA SER A 142 -59.59 -8.16 1.21
C SER A 142 -58.89 -6.87 1.60
N THR A 143 -59.64 -5.79 1.40
CA THR A 143 -59.38 -4.44 1.91
C THR A 143 -59.43 -4.43 3.44
N GLU A 144 -58.47 -3.79 4.12
CA GLU A 144 -58.63 -3.00 5.37
C GLU A 144 -57.25 -2.50 5.86
N LYS A 145 -56.87 -1.23 5.60
CA LYS A 145 -57.07 -0.01 6.41
C LYS A 145 -56.41 0.03 7.80
N TYR A 146 -55.44 0.96 7.92
CA TYR A 146 -54.92 1.67 9.10
C TYR A 146 -54.17 0.90 10.21
N PHE A 147 -52.90 1.25 10.47
CA PHE A 147 -52.54 2.22 11.53
C PHE A 147 -51.02 2.51 11.49
N PHE A 148 -50.65 3.78 11.43
CA PHE A 148 -49.33 4.28 11.83
C PHE A 148 -49.32 4.38 13.35
N GLU A 149 -48.24 3.97 14.01
CA GLU A 149 -47.81 4.62 15.25
C GLU A 149 -46.30 4.45 15.44
N GLU A 150 -45.65 5.60 15.58
CA GLU A 150 -44.28 5.81 16.01
C GLU A 150 -44.15 5.49 17.50
N GLU A 151 -42.99 4.95 17.90
CA GLU A 151 -42.25 5.38 19.10
C GLU A 151 -40.75 5.13 18.89
#